data_AF-A0A9X1G4W5-F1
#
_entry.id   AF-A0A9X1G4W5-F1
#
_cell.length_a   1.000
_cell.length_b   1.000
_cell.length_c   1.000
_cell.angle_alpha   90.00
_cell.angle_beta   90.00
_cell.angle_gamma   90.00
#
_symmetry.space_group_name_H-M   'P 1'
#
loop_
_entity.id
_entity.type
_entity.pdbx_description
1 polymer ?
#
loop_
_entity_poly.entity_id
_entity_poly.type
_entity_poly.pdbx_seq_one_letter_code
_entity_poly.pdbx_strand_id
1 'polypeptide(L)'
;MKNNIPLIVLGATILSGCAPGSVAPKVTTQEYVEPMVGTTNKAYMGDHIIRSATGYKTELLKLGNASGSLSEIKEGTYCHTGNNVYANPIDKNSIGLKNLYGVVVNSVNYVTYDKAKNTISPPNGTTYNSSEISIQYVPNGLCMVSDSFVKTIEYNGKSGNTLKFTYREFSNNMARSAYTTDFTFDLSEGTKVVAYKGAKIRINEANNSLIDYTIVSGFDSRKEF
;
A
#
# COMPACT_ATOMS: atom_id res chain seq x y z
N MET A 1 -4.03 42.68 70.61
CA MET A 1 -2.90 42.29 69.74
C MET A 1 -3.45 41.37 68.65
N LYS A 2 -3.55 41.88 67.41
CA LYS A 2 -4.13 41.18 66.25
C LYS A 2 -2.99 40.50 65.50
N ASN A 3 -2.99 39.16 65.46
CA ASN A 3 -1.96 38.38 64.78
C ASN A 3 -2.41 38.11 63.34
N ASN A 4 -1.78 38.76 62.36
CA ASN A 4 -2.08 38.56 60.94
C ASN A 4 -1.15 37.47 60.38
N ILE A 5 -1.69 36.29 60.08
CA ILE A 5 -0.98 35.23 59.34
C ILE A 5 -1.30 35.42 57.85
N PRO A 6 -0.31 35.64 56.97
CA PRO A 6 -0.56 35.68 55.54
C PRO A 6 -0.66 34.24 55.01
N LEU A 7 -1.81 33.91 54.43
CA LEU A 7 -2.06 32.65 53.73
C LEU A 7 -1.44 32.76 52.32
N ILE A 8 -0.32 32.09 52.09
CA ILE A 8 0.32 31.99 50.76
C ILE A 8 -0.50 30.99 49.93
N VAL A 9 -1.26 31.50 48.97
CA VAL A 9 -1.97 30.69 47.98
C VAL A 9 -0.98 30.31 46.88
N LEU A 10 -0.53 29.05 46.90
CA LEU A 10 0.31 28.48 45.85
C LEU A 10 -0.58 28.14 44.64
N GLY A 11 -0.59 29.02 43.64
CA GLY A 11 -1.34 28.82 42.40
C GLY A 11 -0.73 27.69 41.56
N ALA A 12 -1.39 26.53 41.53
CA ALA A 12 -1.03 25.44 40.64
C ALA A 12 -1.43 25.80 39.19
N THR A 13 -0.47 26.23 38.39
CA THR A 13 -0.64 26.40 36.94
C THR A 13 -0.73 25.04 36.27
N ILE A 14 -1.94 24.63 35.91
CA ILE A 14 -2.20 23.44 35.12
C ILE A 14 -1.82 23.76 33.68
N LEU A 15 -0.60 23.39 33.28
CA LEU A 15 -0.16 23.44 31.88
C LEU A 15 -0.86 22.31 31.11
N SER A 16 -2.03 22.60 30.54
CA SER A 16 -2.65 21.74 29.54
C SER A 16 -1.90 21.91 28.22
N GLY A 17 -0.89 21.08 27.99
CA GLY A 17 -0.26 20.96 26.68
C GLY A 17 -1.25 20.33 25.70
N CYS A 18 -1.73 21.10 24.73
CA CYS A 18 -2.37 20.53 23.54
C CYS A 18 -1.32 19.70 22.80
N ALA A 19 -1.50 18.37 22.76
CA ALA A 19 -0.81 17.56 21.78
C ALA A 19 -1.23 18.06 20.38
N PRO A 20 -0.31 18.47 19.50
CA PRO A 20 -0.66 18.79 18.13
C PRO A 20 -1.21 17.51 17.51
N GLY A 21 -2.51 17.51 17.19
CA GLY A 21 -3.11 16.47 16.38
C GLY A 21 -2.31 16.35 15.09
N SER A 22 -1.84 15.15 14.78
CA SER A 22 -1.20 14.87 13.50
C SER A 22 -2.20 15.21 12.40
N VAL A 23 -1.95 16.33 11.70
CA VAL A 23 -2.68 16.64 10.48
C VAL A 23 -2.28 15.58 9.48
N ALA A 24 -3.09 14.53 9.36
CA ALA A 24 -2.92 13.53 8.32
C ALA A 24 -2.89 14.30 6.99
N PRO A 25 -1.80 14.21 6.20
CA PRO A 25 -1.74 14.91 4.94
C PRO A 25 -2.98 14.53 4.11
N LYS A 26 -3.68 15.53 3.58
CA LYS A 26 -4.74 15.32 2.57
C LYS A 26 -4.05 14.82 1.31
N VAL A 27 -3.69 13.54 1.28
CA VAL A 27 -3.06 12.95 0.12
C VAL A 27 -4.16 12.61 -0.87
N THR A 28 -4.19 13.32 -1.99
CA THR A 28 -5.06 12.97 -3.11
C THR A 28 -4.62 11.61 -3.64
N THR A 29 -5.45 10.60 -3.46
CA THR A 29 -5.21 9.27 -4.00
C THR A 29 -5.48 9.27 -5.50
N GLN A 30 -4.64 8.59 -6.27
CA GLN A 30 -4.85 8.40 -7.71
C GLN A 30 -4.62 6.94 -8.09
N GLU A 31 -5.14 6.55 -9.26
CA GLU A 31 -4.81 5.26 -9.87
C GLU A 31 -3.36 5.27 -10.34
N TYR A 32 -2.61 4.24 -9.95
CA TYR A 32 -1.31 3.94 -10.52
C TYR A 32 -1.40 2.65 -11.31
N VAL A 33 -0.96 2.70 -12.57
CA VAL A 33 -1.04 1.60 -13.53
C VAL A 33 0.36 1.06 -13.80
N GLU A 34 0.47 -0.26 -13.82
CA GLU A 34 1.68 -1.02 -14.11
C GLU A 34 1.35 -2.08 -15.18
N PRO A 35 2.07 -2.13 -16.32
CA PRO A 35 3.08 -1.17 -16.76
C PRO A 35 2.52 0.25 -16.97
N MET A 36 3.40 1.25 -17.03
CA MET A 36 2.99 2.66 -17.15
C MET A 36 2.21 2.92 -18.45
N VAL A 37 1.18 3.77 -18.38
CA VAL A 37 0.42 4.22 -19.55
C VAL A 37 1.37 4.81 -20.60
N GLY A 38 1.22 4.38 -21.86
CA GLY A 38 2.05 4.76 -23.00
C GLY A 38 3.23 3.83 -23.26
N THR A 39 3.54 2.88 -22.38
CA THR A 39 4.67 1.95 -22.56
C THR A 39 4.29 0.70 -23.34
N THR A 40 5.24 0.19 -24.14
CA THR A 40 5.14 -1.10 -24.84
C THR A 40 5.89 -2.16 -24.06
N ASN A 41 5.25 -3.30 -23.82
CA ASN A 41 5.74 -4.37 -22.96
C ASN A 41 5.45 -5.74 -23.58
N LYS A 42 6.15 -6.76 -23.06
CA LYS A 42 5.92 -8.17 -23.41
C LYS A 42 5.48 -8.93 -22.17
N ALA A 43 4.58 -9.88 -22.36
CA ALA A 43 4.08 -10.76 -21.32
C ALA A 43 3.88 -12.17 -21.87
N TYR A 44 3.97 -13.16 -20.99
CA TYR A 44 3.74 -14.57 -21.28
C TYR A 44 2.38 -15.03 -20.75
N MET A 45 2.00 -16.25 -21.12
CA MET A 45 0.78 -16.86 -20.59
C MET A 45 0.85 -16.98 -19.06
N GLY A 46 -0.17 -16.48 -18.37
CA GLY A 46 -0.26 -16.38 -16.91
C GLY A 46 0.26 -15.05 -16.34
N ASP A 47 0.89 -14.19 -17.14
CA ASP A 47 1.37 -12.90 -16.67
C ASP A 47 0.24 -11.85 -16.65
N HIS A 48 0.28 -10.97 -15.65
CA HIS A 48 -0.53 -9.76 -15.64
C HIS A 48 -0.02 -8.78 -16.71
N ILE A 49 -0.88 -8.40 -17.65
CA ILE A 49 -0.57 -7.40 -18.68
C ILE A 49 -0.89 -5.98 -18.24
N ILE A 50 -1.80 -5.83 -17.28
CA ILE A 50 -2.05 -4.56 -16.61
C ILE A 50 -2.47 -4.85 -15.19
N ARG A 51 -1.95 -4.05 -14.27
CA ARG A 51 -2.29 -4.01 -12.87
C ARG A 51 -2.47 -2.56 -12.47
N SER A 52 -3.54 -2.23 -11.75
CA SER A 52 -3.67 -0.93 -11.12
C SER A 52 -3.89 -1.04 -9.63
N ALA A 53 -3.51 0.00 -8.91
CA ALA A 53 -3.79 0.17 -7.49
C ALA A 53 -4.07 1.65 -7.20
N THR A 54 -4.95 1.92 -6.23
CA THR A 54 -5.25 3.28 -5.79
C THR A 54 -4.36 3.64 -4.61
N GLY A 55 -3.67 4.77 -4.70
CA GLY A 55 -2.72 5.13 -3.66
C GLY A 55 -2.04 6.45 -3.91
N TYR A 56 -0.86 6.61 -3.32
CA TYR A 56 -0.01 7.77 -3.49
C TYR A 56 1.47 7.39 -3.39
N LYS A 57 2.33 8.15 -4.06
CA LYS A 57 3.78 7.97 -3.97
C LYS A 57 4.33 8.60 -2.70
N THR A 58 5.10 7.83 -1.94
CA THR A 58 5.81 8.30 -0.74
C THR A 58 6.99 7.36 -0.45
N GLU A 59 7.76 7.70 0.57
CA GLU A 59 8.76 6.79 1.12
C GLU A 59 8.07 5.61 1.82
N LEU A 60 8.57 4.40 1.61
CA LEU A 60 8.05 3.18 2.22
C LEU A 60 9.16 2.44 2.97
N LEU A 61 8.74 1.63 3.94
CA LEU A 61 9.50 0.53 4.49
C LEU A 61 8.77 -0.77 4.15
N LYS A 62 9.48 -1.72 3.55
CA LYS A 62 9.04 -3.12 3.55
C LYS A 62 9.71 -3.80 4.72
N LEU A 63 8.89 -4.18 5.70
CA LEU A 63 9.33 -4.86 6.91
C LEU A 63 9.05 -6.36 6.78
N GLY A 64 9.94 -7.18 7.30
CA GLY A 64 9.67 -8.60 7.56
C GLY A 64 8.88 -8.81 8.86
N ASN A 65 8.68 -10.06 9.24
CA ASN A 65 8.14 -10.40 10.56
C ASN A 65 9.25 -10.36 11.62
N ALA A 66 8.96 -9.86 12.81
CA ALA A 66 9.85 -9.95 13.96
C ALA A 66 9.06 -9.99 15.27
N SER A 67 9.61 -10.68 16.27
CA SER A 67 9.00 -10.82 17.59
C SER A 67 10.07 -10.53 18.64
N GLY A 68 9.95 -9.39 19.30
CA GLY A 68 10.84 -8.95 20.38
C GLY A 68 10.14 -9.03 21.74
N SER A 69 10.84 -8.61 22.79
CA SER A 69 10.36 -8.71 24.18
C SER A 69 9.10 -7.88 24.44
N LEU A 70 9.04 -6.66 23.90
CA LEU A 70 7.94 -5.71 24.14
C LEU A 70 7.02 -5.53 22.94
N SER A 71 7.33 -6.15 21.80
CA SER A 71 6.54 -5.97 20.59
C SER A 71 6.63 -7.14 19.62
N GLU A 72 5.66 -7.21 18.73
CA GLU A 72 5.66 -8.06 17.55
C GLU A 72 5.34 -7.19 16.34
N ILE A 73 6.06 -7.41 15.26
CA ILE A 73 5.97 -6.66 14.02
C ILE A 73 5.61 -7.64 12.94
N LYS A 74 4.46 -7.42 12.30
CA LYS A 74 4.07 -8.17 11.12
C LYS A 74 4.76 -7.63 9.89
N GLU A 75 5.09 -8.53 8.98
CA GLU A 75 5.56 -8.17 7.66
C GLU A 75 4.54 -7.30 6.94
N GLY A 76 5.04 -6.39 6.12
CA GLY A 76 4.17 -5.51 5.37
C GLY A 76 4.86 -4.28 4.82
N THR A 77 4.06 -3.47 4.14
CA THR A 77 4.47 -2.17 3.63
C THR A 77 3.98 -1.08 4.56
N TYR A 78 4.91 -0.32 5.11
CA TYR A 78 4.65 0.80 6.00
C TYR A 78 4.97 2.10 5.26
N CYS A 79 4.01 2.99 5.15
CA CYS A 79 4.12 4.21 4.38
C CYS A 79 4.48 5.40 5.28
N HIS A 80 5.38 6.27 4.82
CA HIS A 80 5.72 7.48 5.55
C HIS A 80 4.51 8.40 5.69
N THR A 81 4.21 8.80 6.93
CA THR A 81 3.11 9.70 7.29
C THR A 81 3.59 11.04 7.85
N GLY A 82 4.91 11.25 7.95
CA GLY A 82 5.55 12.44 8.51
C GLY A 82 6.29 12.16 9.83
N ASN A 83 7.18 13.05 10.22
CA ASN A 83 7.96 12.96 11.47
C ASN A 83 8.69 11.61 11.65
N ASN A 84 9.23 11.04 10.57
CA ASN A 84 9.86 9.72 10.54
C ASN A 84 8.94 8.56 10.95
N VAL A 85 7.62 8.77 10.97
CA VAL A 85 6.62 7.74 11.26
C VAL A 85 6.24 7.03 9.97
N TYR A 86 6.23 5.71 10.02
CA TYR A 86 5.81 4.84 8.92
C TYR A 86 4.67 3.96 9.42
N ALA A 87 3.51 4.03 8.77
CA ALA A 87 2.31 3.32 9.18
C ALA A 87 1.84 2.32 8.11
N ASN A 88 1.41 1.14 8.52
CA ASN A 88 0.74 0.18 7.65
C ASN A 88 -0.70 0.66 7.38
N PRO A 89 -1.05 1.01 6.14
CA PRO A 89 -2.38 1.51 5.83
C PRO A 89 -3.43 0.39 5.81
N ILE A 90 -3.03 -0.86 5.55
CA ILE A 90 -3.91 -2.02 5.35
C ILE A 90 -4.18 -2.72 6.69
N ASP A 91 -3.15 -3.19 7.38
CA ASP A 91 -3.30 -3.85 8.69
C ASP A 91 -3.17 -2.83 9.82
N LYS A 92 -4.31 -2.47 10.44
CA LYS A 92 -4.36 -1.54 11.56
C LYS A 92 -3.79 -2.11 12.87
N ASN A 93 -3.53 -3.41 12.92
CA ASN A 93 -2.95 -4.12 14.06
C ASN A 93 -1.62 -4.79 13.67
N SER A 94 -0.87 -4.18 12.75
CA SER A 94 0.37 -4.75 12.24
C SER A 94 1.50 -4.79 13.27
N ILE A 95 1.37 -4.03 14.36
CA ILE A 95 2.31 -3.97 15.47
C ILE A 95 1.58 -4.35 16.75
N GLY A 96 1.94 -5.50 17.34
CA GLY A 96 1.49 -5.90 18.66
C GLY A 96 2.40 -5.35 19.75
N LEU A 97 1.84 -4.74 20.79
CA LEU A 97 2.55 -4.28 21.98
C LEU A 97 2.33 -5.30 23.11
N LYS A 98 3.42 -5.85 23.62
CA LYS A 98 3.42 -6.92 24.61
C LYS A 98 3.60 -6.38 26.02
N ASN A 99 2.98 -7.05 26.99
CA ASN A 99 3.34 -6.88 28.40
C ASN A 99 4.62 -7.68 28.74
N LEU A 100 5.07 -7.60 30.00
CA LEU A 100 6.27 -8.30 30.48
C LEU A 100 6.17 -9.83 30.44
N TYR A 101 4.97 -10.39 30.27
CA TYR A 101 4.73 -11.82 30.11
C TYR A 101 4.71 -12.25 28.63
N GLY A 102 5.04 -11.34 27.70
CA GLY A 102 5.08 -11.63 26.27
C GLY A 102 3.72 -11.66 25.58
N VAL A 103 2.64 -11.29 26.28
CA VAL A 103 1.26 -11.29 25.76
C VAL A 103 0.96 -9.94 25.11
N VAL A 104 0.46 -9.95 23.87
CA VAL A 104 -0.01 -8.74 23.18
C VAL A 104 -1.24 -8.19 23.90
N VAL A 105 -1.13 -6.98 24.46
CA VAL A 105 -2.21 -6.31 25.20
C VAL A 105 -2.79 -5.11 24.46
N ASN A 106 -2.07 -4.59 23.47
CA ASN A 106 -2.51 -3.50 22.62
C ASN A 106 -1.91 -3.65 21.22
N SER A 107 -2.49 -3.00 20.22
CA SER A 107 -1.97 -3.00 18.86
C SER A 107 -2.01 -1.61 18.26
N VAL A 108 -1.03 -1.33 17.42
CA VAL A 108 -0.94 -0.13 16.59
C VAL A 108 -0.52 -0.56 15.18
N ASN A 109 -0.40 0.40 14.27
CA ASN A 109 0.01 0.15 12.90
C ASN A 109 1.24 0.95 12.47
N TYR A 110 1.99 1.55 13.39
CA TYR A 110 3.09 2.44 13.02
C TYR A 110 4.37 2.16 13.81
N VAL A 111 5.48 2.53 13.20
CA VAL A 111 6.82 2.55 13.78
C VAL A 111 7.50 3.87 13.43
N THR A 112 8.49 4.29 14.22
CA THR A 112 9.43 5.33 13.81
C THR A 112 10.63 4.70 13.12
N TYR A 113 11.22 5.39 12.14
CA TYR A 113 12.40 4.91 11.42
C TYR A 113 13.57 5.88 11.55
N ASP A 114 14.72 5.36 11.99
CA ASP A 114 16.00 6.05 11.94
C ASP A 114 16.73 5.60 10.66
N LYS A 115 16.72 6.46 9.64
CA LYS A 115 17.35 6.21 8.35
C LYS A 115 18.88 6.11 8.42
N ALA A 116 19.52 6.80 9.37
CA ALA A 116 20.98 6.79 9.50
C ALA A 116 21.48 5.45 10.05
N LYS A 117 20.73 4.85 10.98
CA LYS A 117 21.08 3.57 11.60
C LYS A 117 20.40 2.37 10.95
N ASN A 118 19.44 2.62 10.04
CA ASN A 118 18.55 1.63 9.47
C ASN A 118 17.82 0.80 10.55
N THR A 119 17.23 1.50 11.53
CA THR A 119 16.52 0.88 12.66
C THR A 119 15.09 1.37 12.73
N ILE A 120 14.18 0.51 13.21
CA ILE A 120 12.77 0.86 13.44
C ILE A 120 12.41 0.68 14.92
N SER A 121 11.54 1.55 15.42
CA SER A 121 11.11 1.51 16.82
C SER A 121 9.58 1.56 16.90
N PRO A 122 8.93 0.49 17.39
CA PRO A 122 7.54 0.53 17.81
C PRO A 122 7.33 1.51 18.97
N PRO A 123 6.14 2.12 19.12
CA PRO A 123 5.86 2.98 20.25
C PRO A 123 5.96 2.20 21.56
N ASN A 124 6.68 2.76 22.54
CA ASN A 124 6.95 2.13 23.84
C ASN A 124 7.60 0.73 23.75
N GLY A 125 8.21 0.39 22.60
CA GLY A 125 8.84 -0.91 22.35
C GLY A 125 10.37 -0.83 22.27
N THR A 126 10.99 -1.98 22.05
CA THR A 126 12.43 -2.08 21.77
C THR A 126 12.72 -1.73 20.32
N THR A 127 13.83 -1.05 20.07
CA THR A 127 14.27 -0.75 18.70
C THR A 127 14.80 -2.03 18.04
N TYR A 128 14.43 -2.23 16.77
CA TYR A 128 14.89 -3.34 15.94
C TYR A 128 15.91 -2.83 14.91
N ASN A 129 16.94 -3.62 14.68
CA ASN A 129 17.93 -3.38 13.63
C ASN A 129 17.89 -4.47 12.54
N SER A 130 18.70 -4.31 11.50
CA SER A 130 18.70 -5.20 10.33
C SER A 130 19.10 -6.66 10.64
N SER A 131 19.68 -6.95 11.81
CA SER A 131 19.95 -8.33 12.25
C SER A 131 18.73 -9.02 12.89
N GLU A 132 17.74 -8.25 13.34
CA GLU A 132 16.54 -8.74 14.04
C GLU A 132 15.32 -8.77 13.13
N ILE A 133 15.26 -7.88 12.14
CA ILE A 133 14.16 -7.76 11.18
C ILE A 133 14.69 -7.31 9.82
N SER A 134 14.07 -7.80 8.74
CA SER A 134 14.30 -7.26 7.40
C SER A 134 13.71 -5.86 7.29
N ILE A 135 14.55 -4.88 6.93
CA ILE A 135 14.15 -3.47 6.74
C ILE A 135 14.62 -3.03 5.35
N GLN A 136 13.69 -2.88 4.43
CA GLN A 136 13.99 -2.35 3.09
C GLN A 136 13.32 -0.99 2.89
N TYR A 137 14.13 0.06 2.81
CA TYR A 137 13.68 1.40 2.51
C TYR A 137 13.49 1.62 0.99
N VAL A 138 12.36 2.22 0.62
CA VAL A 138 12.00 2.53 -0.77
C VAL A 138 11.63 4.01 -0.85
N PRO A 139 12.46 4.88 -1.44
CA PRO A 139 12.26 6.34 -1.39
C PRO A 139 11.05 6.84 -2.18
N ASN A 140 10.59 6.11 -3.20
CA ASN A 140 9.49 6.52 -4.08
C ASN A 140 8.54 5.35 -4.40
N GLY A 141 8.06 4.70 -3.35
CA GLY A 141 7.17 3.55 -3.45
C GLY A 141 5.70 3.97 -3.54
N LEU A 142 4.86 3.08 -4.07
CA LEU A 142 3.41 3.28 -4.06
C LEU A 142 2.82 2.82 -2.72
N CYS A 143 2.34 3.76 -1.92
CA CYS A 143 1.52 3.47 -0.75
C CYS A 143 0.07 3.23 -1.17
N MET A 144 -0.44 2.02 -0.96
CA MET A 144 -1.85 1.70 -1.18
C MET A 144 -2.67 2.16 0.01
N VAL A 145 -3.84 2.76 -0.22
CA VAL A 145 -4.78 3.06 0.87
C VAL A 145 -5.56 1.80 1.26
N SER A 146 -6.13 1.76 2.48
CA SER A 146 -6.86 0.59 3.00
C SER A 146 -7.94 0.09 2.05
N ASP A 147 -8.68 1.01 1.42
CA ASP A 147 -9.75 0.65 0.47
C ASP A 147 -9.27 0.63 -0.99
N SER A 148 -7.97 0.48 -1.21
CA SER A 148 -7.42 0.38 -2.56
C SER A 148 -7.94 -0.87 -3.24
N PHE A 149 -8.69 -0.67 -4.33
CA PHE A 149 -9.02 -1.72 -5.28
C PHE A 149 -7.82 -1.95 -6.19
N VAL A 150 -7.21 -3.12 -6.08
CA VAL A 150 -6.22 -3.57 -7.06
C VAL A 150 -6.98 -4.26 -8.19
N LYS A 151 -6.79 -3.84 -9.43
CA LYS A 151 -7.42 -4.44 -10.61
C LYS A 151 -6.35 -5.03 -11.49
N THR A 152 -6.53 -6.24 -12.01
CA THR A 152 -5.58 -6.87 -12.94
C THR A 152 -6.28 -7.44 -14.15
N ILE A 153 -5.57 -7.46 -15.28
CA ILE A 153 -5.89 -8.32 -16.42
C ILE A 153 -4.66 -9.20 -16.66
N GLU A 154 -4.90 -10.51 -16.70
CA GLU A 154 -3.94 -11.57 -16.97
C GLU A 154 -4.11 -12.06 -18.41
N TYR A 155 -3.01 -12.37 -19.10
CA TYR A 155 -3.04 -12.97 -20.44
C TYR A 155 -3.02 -14.50 -20.35
N ASN A 156 -4.03 -15.17 -20.89
CA ASN A 156 -4.20 -16.62 -20.86
C ASN A 156 -3.90 -17.30 -22.21
N GLY A 157 -3.14 -16.64 -23.07
CA GLY A 157 -2.75 -17.19 -24.37
C GLY A 157 -3.72 -16.88 -25.50
N LYS A 158 -3.41 -17.47 -26.66
CA LYS A 158 -4.10 -17.26 -27.93
C LYS A 158 -4.53 -18.60 -28.52
N SER A 159 -5.74 -18.66 -29.08
CA SER A 159 -6.26 -19.81 -29.83
C SER A 159 -6.87 -19.32 -31.13
N GLY A 160 -6.28 -19.70 -32.27
CA GLY A 160 -6.66 -19.10 -33.56
C GLY A 160 -6.44 -17.59 -33.54
N ASN A 161 -7.48 -16.81 -33.80
CA ASN A 161 -7.47 -15.33 -33.70
C ASN A 161 -7.96 -14.80 -32.34
N THR A 162 -8.37 -15.68 -31.44
CA THR A 162 -8.96 -15.30 -30.16
C THR A 162 -7.90 -15.25 -29.06
N LEU A 163 -7.70 -14.08 -28.47
CA LEU A 163 -6.94 -13.87 -27.24
C LEU A 163 -7.82 -14.14 -26.02
N LYS A 164 -7.24 -14.74 -24.99
CA LYS A 164 -7.92 -15.06 -23.73
C LYS A 164 -7.32 -14.25 -22.59
N PHE A 165 -8.15 -13.73 -21.71
CA PHE A 165 -7.72 -12.94 -20.56
C PHE A 165 -8.56 -13.29 -19.33
N THR A 166 -7.99 -13.04 -18.14
CA THR A 166 -8.72 -13.08 -16.87
C THR A 166 -8.61 -11.73 -16.20
N TYR A 167 -9.75 -11.13 -15.87
CA TYR A 167 -9.83 -9.95 -15.01
C TYR A 167 -9.99 -10.36 -13.54
N ARG A 168 -9.29 -9.68 -12.62
CA ARG A 168 -9.46 -9.85 -11.16
C ARG A 168 -9.46 -8.52 -10.42
N GLU A 169 -10.27 -8.44 -9.36
CA GLU A 169 -10.24 -7.34 -8.37
C GLU A 169 -9.86 -7.85 -6.98
N PHE A 170 -8.98 -7.11 -6.30
CA PHE A 170 -8.54 -7.37 -4.93
C PHE A 170 -8.81 -6.17 -4.04
N SER A 171 -9.11 -6.43 -2.78
CA SER A 171 -9.22 -5.43 -1.72
C SER A 171 -8.54 -6.00 -0.49
N ASN A 172 -7.75 -5.18 0.21
CA ASN A 172 -6.98 -5.60 1.39
C ASN A 172 -6.10 -6.85 1.15
N ASN A 173 -5.50 -6.98 -0.03
CA ASN A 173 -4.74 -8.17 -0.46
C ASN A 173 -5.48 -9.52 -0.43
N MET A 174 -6.77 -9.55 -0.08
CA MET A 174 -7.60 -10.75 -0.21
C MET A 174 -8.24 -10.76 -1.59
N ALA A 175 -8.08 -11.88 -2.30
CA ALA A 175 -8.84 -12.15 -3.50
C ALA A 175 -10.33 -12.17 -3.11
N ARG A 176 -11.11 -11.21 -3.62
CA ARG A 176 -12.56 -11.29 -3.50
C ARG A 176 -13.02 -12.29 -4.55
N SER A 177 -13.28 -13.54 -4.17
CA SER A 177 -13.71 -14.62 -5.08
C SER A 177 -14.90 -14.27 -5.98
N ALA A 178 -15.64 -13.20 -5.69
CA ALA A 178 -16.78 -12.73 -6.46
C ALA A 178 -16.47 -11.83 -7.68
N TYR A 179 -15.20 -11.50 -7.98
CA TYR A 179 -14.85 -10.57 -9.08
C TYR A 179 -13.72 -11.08 -9.99
N THR A 180 -13.77 -12.36 -10.35
CA THR A 180 -12.95 -12.92 -11.44
C THR A 180 -13.81 -13.07 -12.68
N THR A 181 -13.34 -12.60 -13.84
CA THR A 181 -14.07 -12.77 -15.10
C THR A 181 -13.10 -13.10 -16.23
N ASP A 182 -13.32 -14.24 -16.86
CA ASP A 182 -12.63 -14.59 -18.08
C ASP A 182 -13.32 -13.91 -19.27
N PHE A 183 -12.54 -13.34 -20.16
CA PHE A 183 -13.04 -12.72 -21.37
C PHE A 183 -12.10 -12.98 -22.53
N THR A 184 -12.65 -12.88 -23.74
CA THR A 184 -11.93 -13.12 -24.97
C THR A 184 -11.97 -11.90 -25.87
N PHE A 185 -10.97 -11.79 -26.74
CA PHE A 185 -10.90 -10.75 -27.76
C PHE A 185 -10.53 -11.36 -29.09
N ASP A 186 -11.32 -11.12 -30.13
CA ASP A 186 -11.02 -11.60 -31.49
C ASP A 186 -10.21 -10.56 -32.27
N LEU A 187 -9.01 -10.95 -32.70
CA LEU A 187 -8.13 -10.13 -33.53
C LEU A 187 -8.66 -9.94 -34.97
N SER A 188 -9.65 -10.73 -35.40
CA SER A 188 -10.21 -10.67 -36.75
C SER A 188 -11.09 -9.43 -37.00
N GLU A 189 -11.60 -8.78 -35.95
CA GLU A 189 -12.49 -7.62 -36.02
C GLU A 189 -11.79 -6.31 -36.47
N GLY A 190 -10.50 -6.37 -36.86
CA GLY A 190 -9.71 -5.25 -37.35
C GLY A 190 -9.27 -4.24 -36.28
N THR A 191 -9.91 -4.25 -35.11
CA THR A 191 -9.51 -3.45 -33.95
C THR A 191 -8.38 -4.15 -33.19
N LYS A 192 -7.26 -3.46 -33.00
CA LYS A 192 -6.14 -3.95 -32.19
C LYS A 192 -6.19 -3.50 -30.73
N VAL A 193 -7.29 -2.91 -30.28
CA VAL A 193 -7.42 -2.36 -28.92
C VAL A 193 -8.41 -3.18 -28.11
N VAL A 194 -7.89 -3.90 -27.12
CA VAL A 194 -8.69 -4.56 -26.07
C VAL A 194 -9.15 -3.50 -25.09
N ALA A 195 -10.46 -3.38 -24.86
CA ALA A 195 -11.02 -2.50 -23.85
C ALA A 195 -11.84 -3.31 -22.84
N TYR A 196 -11.52 -3.19 -21.55
CA TYR A 196 -12.23 -3.89 -20.49
C TYR A 196 -12.22 -3.04 -19.22
N LYS A 197 -13.41 -2.77 -18.64
CA LYS A 197 -13.56 -2.00 -17.39
C LYS A 197 -12.78 -0.66 -17.38
N GLY A 198 -12.73 0.03 -18.52
CA GLY A 198 -12.03 1.31 -18.68
C GLY A 198 -10.56 1.20 -19.10
N ALA A 199 -9.90 0.08 -18.80
CA ALA A 199 -8.55 -0.19 -19.30
C ALA A 199 -8.57 -0.38 -20.82
N LYS A 200 -7.59 0.20 -21.50
CA LYS A 200 -7.40 0.07 -22.94
C LYS A 200 -5.98 -0.39 -23.22
N ILE A 201 -5.85 -1.47 -23.98
CA ILE A 201 -4.58 -2.12 -24.27
C ILE A 201 -4.52 -2.35 -25.78
N ARG A 202 -3.51 -1.77 -26.43
CA ARG A 202 -3.25 -2.02 -27.84
C ARG A 202 -2.40 -3.28 -27.97
N ILE A 203 -2.85 -4.24 -28.75
CA ILE A 203 -2.09 -5.43 -29.11
C ILE A 203 -1.24 -5.10 -30.34
N ASN A 204 0.08 -5.19 -30.19
CA ASN A 204 1.01 -4.99 -31.29
C ASN A 204 1.21 -6.30 -32.04
N GLU A 205 1.48 -7.37 -31.28
CA GLU A 205 1.67 -8.74 -31.78
C GLU A 205 1.25 -9.74 -30.69
N ALA A 206 0.73 -10.90 -31.08
CA ALA A 206 0.44 -12.00 -30.16
C ALA A 206 0.60 -13.36 -30.83
N ASN A 207 1.29 -14.27 -30.15
CA ASN A 207 1.39 -15.68 -30.52
C ASN A 207 0.87 -16.57 -29.37
N ASN A 208 1.05 -17.89 -29.49
CA ASN A 208 0.48 -18.85 -28.54
C ASN A 208 0.98 -18.68 -27.09
N SER A 209 2.14 -18.05 -26.90
CA SER A 209 2.80 -17.97 -25.59
C SER A 209 3.19 -16.55 -25.18
N LEU A 210 3.26 -15.60 -26.11
CA LEU A 210 3.72 -14.24 -25.88
C LEU A 210 2.76 -13.22 -26.48
N ILE A 211 2.59 -12.11 -25.78
CA ILE A 211 1.88 -10.92 -26.23
C ILE A 211 2.78 -9.70 -26.12
N ASP A 212 2.88 -8.93 -27.21
CA ASP A 212 3.47 -7.60 -27.26
C ASP A 212 2.33 -6.57 -27.31
N TYR A 213 2.32 -5.64 -26.36
CA TYR A 213 1.20 -4.75 -26.15
C TYR A 213 1.63 -3.38 -25.62
N THR A 214 0.78 -2.37 -25.84
CA THR A 214 0.96 -1.01 -25.32
C THR A 214 -0.21 -0.64 -24.42
N ILE A 215 0.07 -0.14 -23.22
CA ILE A 215 -0.96 0.39 -22.32
C ILE A 215 -1.45 1.74 -22.85
N VAL A 216 -2.73 1.84 -23.19
CA VAL A 216 -3.35 3.08 -23.69
C VAL A 216 -4.01 3.86 -22.56
N SER A 217 -4.68 3.17 -21.63
CA SER A 217 -5.25 3.79 -20.43
C SER A 217 -5.46 2.78 -19.31
N GLY A 218 -5.43 3.27 -18.06
CA GLY A 218 -5.84 2.53 -16.85
C GLY A 218 -7.35 2.33 -16.73
N PHE A 219 -7.77 1.76 -15.60
CA PHE A 219 -9.18 1.43 -15.35
C PHE A 219 -10.00 2.66 -14.95
N ASP A 220 -9.38 3.66 -14.31
CA ASP A 220 -10.05 4.87 -13.84
C ASP A 220 -10.03 5.99 -14.90
N SER A 221 -10.02 5.62 -16.19
CA SER A 221 -10.01 6.54 -17.33
C SER A 221 -11.29 7.39 -17.51
N ARG A 222 -12.19 7.39 -16.51
CA ARG A 222 -13.31 8.33 -16.44
C ARG A 222 -12.83 9.66 -15.85
N LYS A 223 -12.31 10.54 -16.71
CA LYS A 223 -12.31 11.97 -16.43
C LYS A 223 -13.70 12.54 -16.76
N GLU A 224 -14.29 13.19 -15.77
CA GLU A 224 -15.38 14.17 -15.82
C GLU A 224 -16.81 13.66 -16.08
N PHE A 225 -17.61 13.67 -15.01
CA PHE A 225 -19.02 14.06 -15.07
C PHE A 225 -19.17 15.40 -14.35
#